data_AF-R9QZD9-F1
#
_entry.id   AF-R9QZD9-F1
#
_cell.length_a   1.000
_cell.length_b   1.000
_cell.length_c   1.000
_cell.angle_alpha   90.00
_cell.angle_beta   90.00
_cell.angle_gamma   90.00
#
_symmetry.space_group_name_H-M   'P 1'
#
loop_
_entity.id
_entity.type
_entity.pdbx_description
1 polymer ?
#
loop_
_entity_poly.entity_id
_entity_poly.type
_entity_poly.pdbx_seq_one_letter_code
_entity_poly.pdbx_strand_id
1 'polypeptide(L)'
;ALVRRGASVFVCGSSANESDAAITKKLFESVGICEQVPEYLLDAETGLSGSGPAYIYVLIEALADGAVRMGLPRDLAYKLAAQTVVGAGQMVLDTKEHPGQLK
;
A
#
# COMPACT_ATOMS: atom_id res chain seq x y z
N ALA A 1 16.00 1.96 -3.50
CA ALA A 1 15.50 1.30 -4.73
C ALA A 1 14.04 1.65 -4.92
N LEU A 2 13.57 1.83 -6.16
CA LEU A 2 12.14 2.01 -6.45
C LEU A 2 11.44 0.63 -6.42
N VAL A 3 10.44 0.46 -5.57
CA VAL A 3 9.77 -0.85 -5.34
C VAL A 3 8.56 -1.12 -6.25
N ARG A 4 8.07 -0.11 -6.97
CA ARG A 4 6.90 -0.21 -7.88
C ARG A 4 5.66 -0.88 -7.26
N ARG A 5 5.36 -0.52 -6.01
CA ARG A 5 4.18 -0.97 -5.26
C ARG A 5 3.34 0.22 -4.82
N GLY A 6 3.18 1.20 -5.71
CA GLY A 6 2.27 2.32 -5.47
C GLY A 6 0.82 1.85 -5.42
N ALA A 7 0.01 2.51 -4.59
CA ALA A 7 -1.44 2.47 -4.66
C ALA A 7 -1.89 3.87 -5.03
N SER A 8 -2.62 4.01 -6.13
CA SER A 8 -3.04 5.31 -6.64
C SER A 8 -4.47 5.25 -7.13
N VAL A 9 -5.12 6.40 -7.14
CA VAL A 9 -6.40 6.58 -7.81
C VAL A 9 -6.36 7.84 -8.67
N PHE A 10 -7.28 7.95 -9.61
CA PHE A 10 -7.47 9.19 -10.36
C PHE A 10 -8.96 9.44 -10.64
N VAL A 11 -9.25 10.70 -10.97
CA VAL A 11 -10.55 11.15 -11.44
C VAL A 11 -10.38 11.90 -12.76
N CYS A 12 -11.36 11.81 -13.64
CA CYS A 12 -11.39 12.58 -14.90
C CYS A 12 -12.16 13.88 -14.69
N GLY A 13 -11.53 15.00 -15.04
CA GLY A 13 -12.23 16.28 -15.13
C GLY A 13 -13.17 16.33 -16.33
N SER A 14 -13.99 17.38 -16.42
CA SER A 14 -15.04 17.54 -17.44
C SER A 14 -14.55 17.56 -18.90
N SER A 15 -13.26 17.81 -19.13
CA SER A 15 -12.65 17.86 -20.47
C SER A 15 -11.82 16.63 -20.80
N ALA A 16 -11.63 15.69 -19.86
CA ALA A 16 -10.88 14.47 -20.10
C ALA A 16 -11.78 13.43 -20.78
N ASN A 17 -11.26 12.79 -21.83
CA ASN A 17 -11.95 11.71 -22.52
C ASN A 17 -11.42 10.34 -22.10
N GLU A 18 -12.01 9.27 -22.64
CA GLU A 18 -11.63 7.89 -22.34
C GLU A 18 -10.17 7.56 -22.71
N SER A 19 -9.62 8.18 -23.77
CA SER A 19 -8.22 8.02 -24.15
C SER A 19 -7.29 8.63 -23.10
N ASP A 20 -7.62 9.81 -22.57
CA ASP A 20 -6.84 10.44 -21.49
C ASP A 20 -6.86 9.57 -20.23
N ALA A 21 -8.03 9.02 -19.88
CA ALA A 21 -8.19 8.10 -18.77
C ALA A 21 -7.35 6.83 -18.95
N ALA A 22 -7.38 6.23 -20.14
CA ALA A 22 -6.62 5.03 -20.46
C ALA A 22 -5.09 5.26 -20.40
N ILE A 23 -4.62 6.40 -20.92
CA ILE A 23 -3.20 6.80 -20.83
C ILE A 23 -2.80 6.99 -19.37
N THR A 24 -3.63 7.70 -18.60
CA THR A 24 -3.39 7.96 -17.18
C THR A 24 -3.29 6.66 -16.38
N LYS A 25 -4.29 5.77 -16.53
CA LYS A 25 -4.30 4.46 -15.85
C LYS A 25 -3.04 3.66 -16.19
N LYS A 26 -2.70 3.54 -17.48
CA LYS A 26 -1.51 2.82 -17.95
C LYS A 26 -0.20 3.39 -17.39
N LEU A 27 -0.12 4.71 -17.25
CA LEU A 27 1.06 5.38 -16.70
C LEU A 27 1.26 5.00 -15.22
N PHE A 28 0.21 5.09 -14.40
CA PHE A 28 0.30 4.76 -12.97
C PHE A 28 0.43 3.26 -12.70
N GLU A 29 -0.18 2.40 -13.52
CA GLU A 29 0.00 0.94 -13.44
C GLU A 29 1.45 0.50 -13.69
N SER A 30 2.28 1.34 -14.34
CA SER A 30 3.71 1.04 -14.51
C SER A 30 4.52 1.07 -13.19
N VAL A 31 3.96 1.67 -12.14
CA VAL A 31 4.59 1.83 -10.82
C VAL A 31 3.78 1.25 -9.66
N GLY A 32 2.66 0.59 -9.93
CA GLY A 32 1.76 0.07 -8.89
C GLY A 32 0.39 -0.31 -9.43
N ILE A 33 -0.63 -0.17 -8.58
CA ILE A 33 -2.05 -0.28 -8.97
C ILE A 33 -2.66 1.10 -9.15
N CYS A 34 -3.62 1.22 -10.06
CA CYS A 34 -4.33 2.47 -10.30
C CYS A 34 -5.80 2.23 -10.60
N GLU A 35 -6.68 2.89 -9.85
CA GLU A 35 -8.12 2.82 -10.09
C GLU A 35 -8.73 4.18 -10.39
N GLN A 36 -9.70 4.19 -11.31
CA GLN A 36 -10.51 5.38 -11.57
C GLN A 36 -11.65 5.41 -10.55
N VAL A 37 -11.81 6.53 -9.84
CA VAL A 37 -12.78 6.67 -8.76
C VAL A 37 -13.58 7.97 -8.88
N PRO A 38 -14.77 8.07 -8.24
CA PRO A 38 -15.44 9.34 -8.04
C PRO A 38 -14.62 10.34 -7.21
N GLU A 39 -14.74 11.63 -7.53
CA GLU A 39 -13.96 12.71 -6.88
C GLU A 39 -14.11 12.75 -5.35
N TYR A 40 -15.31 12.45 -4.84
CA TYR A 40 -15.58 12.47 -3.39
C TYR A 40 -14.77 11.45 -2.59
N LEU A 41 -14.12 10.47 -3.24
CA LEU A 41 -13.26 9.49 -2.58
C LEU A 41 -11.81 9.94 -2.45
N LEU A 42 -11.38 11.05 -3.07
CA LEU A 42 -9.98 11.47 -3.06
C LEU A 42 -9.47 11.83 -1.65
N ASP A 43 -10.29 12.46 -0.81
CA ASP A 43 -9.93 12.76 0.57
C ASP A 43 -9.72 11.47 1.39
N ALA A 44 -10.61 10.50 1.21
CA ALA A 44 -10.52 9.20 1.88
C ALA A 44 -9.30 8.40 1.40
N GLU A 45 -9.00 8.42 0.10
CA GLU A 45 -7.81 7.79 -0.46
C GLU A 45 -6.53 8.41 0.08
N THR A 46 -6.47 9.75 0.17
CA THR A 46 -5.32 10.46 0.74
C THR A 46 -5.08 10.04 2.20
N GLY A 47 -6.16 9.90 2.98
CA GLY A 47 -6.09 9.42 4.36
C GLY A 47 -5.67 7.95 4.48
N LEU A 48 -6.02 7.13 3.48
CA LEU A 48 -5.76 5.69 3.45
C LEU A 48 -4.40 5.35 2.84
N SER A 49 -4.20 5.51 1.53
CA SER A 49 -2.99 5.10 0.80
C SER A 49 -1.95 6.19 0.69
N GLY A 50 -2.36 7.47 0.65
CA GLY A 50 -1.41 8.60 0.67
C GLY A 50 -0.65 8.68 1.99
N SER A 51 -1.38 8.62 3.11
CA SER A 51 -0.83 8.68 4.47
C SER A 51 -0.48 7.30 5.05
N GLY A 52 -1.11 6.24 4.54
CA GLY A 52 -1.00 4.85 5.01
C GLY A 52 0.41 4.34 5.23
N PRO A 53 1.39 4.59 4.34
CA PRO A 53 2.76 4.15 4.54
C PRO A 53 3.35 4.61 5.88
N ALA A 54 3.00 5.81 6.36
CA ALA A 54 3.47 6.29 7.67
C ALA A 54 2.94 5.42 8.82
N TYR A 55 1.68 5.02 8.78
CA TYR A 55 1.10 4.12 9.78
C TYR A 55 1.78 2.76 9.77
N ILE A 56 2.09 2.26 8.56
CA ILE A 56 2.78 0.98 8.39
C ILE A 56 4.23 1.06 8.89
N TYR A 57 4.93 2.18 8.70
CA TYR A 57 6.28 2.35 9.26
C TYR A 57 6.27 2.33 10.78
N VAL A 58 5.30 2.98 11.43
CA VAL A 58 5.13 2.91 12.88
C VAL A 58 4.85 1.48 13.34
N LEU A 59 4.02 0.73 12.62
CA LEU A 59 3.75 -0.68 12.91
C LEU A 59 5.01 -1.54 12.79
N ILE A 60 5.80 -1.37 11.72
CA ILE A 60 7.06 -2.09 11.52
C ILE A 60 8.04 -1.78 12.66
N GLU A 61 8.15 -0.51 13.05
CA GLU A 61 8.99 -0.08 14.17
C GLU A 61 8.56 -0.73 15.48
N ALA A 62 7.26 -0.70 15.80
CA ALA A 62 6.74 -1.31 17.02
C ALA A 62 6.96 -2.83 17.07
N LEU A 63 6.78 -3.54 15.95
CA LEU A 63 7.09 -4.98 15.85
C LEU A 63 8.58 -5.24 16.06
N ALA A 64 9.45 -4.44 15.45
CA ALA A 64 10.90 -4.56 15.59
C ALA A 64 11.35 -4.25 17.03
N ASP A 65 10.79 -3.23 17.67
CA ASP A 65 11.06 -2.89 19.08
C ASP A 65 10.69 -4.03 20.02
N GLY A 66 9.52 -4.64 19.82
CA GLY A 66 9.10 -5.82 20.56
C GLY A 66 10.07 -6.99 20.39
N ALA A 67 10.48 -7.27 19.16
CA ALA A 67 11.47 -8.30 18.85
C ALA A 67 12.84 -8.04 19.51
N VAL A 68 13.32 -6.79 19.48
CA VAL A 68 14.59 -6.40 20.11
C VAL A 68 14.53 -6.55 21.62
N ARG A 69 13.40 -6.17 22.23
CA ARG A 69 13.17 -6.38 23.67
C ARG A 69 13.24 -7.86 24.05
N MET A 70 12.92 -8.76 23.13
CA MET A 70 13.02 -10.21 23.30
C MET A 70 14.40 -10.79 22.91
N GLY A 71 15.38 -9.94 22.60
CA GLY A 71 16.77 -10.34 22.37
C GLY A 71 17.19 -10.46 20.90
N LEU A 72 16.33 -10.12 19.93
CA LEU A 72 16.75 -10.10 18.53
C LEU A 72 17.67 -8.90 18.24
N PRO A 73 18.72 -9.06 17.42
CA PRO A 73 19.47 -7.93 16.88
C PRO A 73 18.56 -6.99 16.09
N ARG A 74 18.73 -5.67 16.24
CA ARG A 74 17.90 -4.63 15.63
C ARG A 74 17.71 -4.79 14.12
N ASP A 75 18.79 -5.05 13.40
CA ASP A 75 18.76 -5.20 11.94
C ASP A 75 17.95 -6.42 11.50
N LEU A 76 18.08 -7.53 12.24
CA LEU A 76 17.29 -8.74 11.99
C LEU A 76 15.81 -8.49 12.31
N ALA A 77 15.51 -7.81 13.43
CA ALA A 77 14.15 -7.47 13.83
C ALA A 77 13.43 -6.62 12.77
N TYR A 78 14.08 -5.56 12.26
CA TYR A 78 13.50 -4.75 11.18
C TYR A 78 13.29 -5.56 9.90
N LYS A 79 14.26 -6.39 9.50
CA LYS A 79 14.15 -7.22 8.30
C LYS A 79 12.95 -8.17 8.40
N LEU A 80 12.78 -8.84 9.54
CA LEU A 80 11.67 -9.77 9.76
C LEU A 80 10.33 -9.03 9.86
N ALA A 81 10.25 -7.91 10.58
CA ALA A 81 9.03 -7.11 10.71
C ALA A 81 8.54 -6.58 9.35
N ALA A 82 9.44 -5.99 8.56
CA ALA A 82 9.10 -5.49 7.23
C ALA A 82 8.63 -6.62 6.29
N GLN A 83 9.31 -7.77 6.30
CA GLN A 83 8.94 -8.92 5.47
C GLN A 83 7.59 -9.52 5.88
N THR A 84 7.28 -9.57 7.18
CA THR A 84 5.99 -10.02 7.70
C THR A 84 4.86 -9.15 7.17
N VAL A 85 5.02 -7.82 7.18
CA VAL A 85 4.02 -6.89 6.65
C VAL A 85 3.83 -7.10 5.14
N VAL A 86 4.91 -7.25 4.38
CA VAL A 86 4.85 -7.54 2.93
C VAL A 86 4.07 -8.83 2.65
N GLY A 87 4.38 -9.91 3.38
CA GLY A 87 3.73 -11.20 3.20
C GLY A 87 2.24 -11.16 3.53
N ALA A 88 1.87 -10.52 4.65
CA ALA A 88 0.47 -10.36 5.05
C ALA A 88 -0.33 -9.56 4.01
N GLY A 89 0.23 -8.45 3.52
CA GLY A 89 -0.40 -7.66 2.46
C GLY A 89 -0.57 -8.44 1.15
N GLN A 90 0.45 -9.20 0.76
CA GLN A 90 0.41 -10.01 -0.48
C GLN A 90 -0.65 -11.13 -0.39
N MET A 91 -0.81 -11.78 0.76
CA MET A 91 -1.89 -12.76 0.99
C MET A 91 -3.27 -12.16 0.73
N VAL A 92 -3.54 -10.97 1.27
CA VAL A 92 -4.84 -10.29 1.07
C VAL A 92 -5.10 -10.00 -0.42
N LEU A 93 -4.07 -9.56 -1.15
CA LEU A 93 -4.19 -9.24 -2.58
C LEU A 93 -4.40 -10.48 -3.45
N ASP A 94 -3.67 -11.56 -3.17
CA ASP A 94 -3.66 -12.76 -4.02
C ASP A 94 -4.87 -13.66 -3.76
N THR A 95 -5.22 -13.89 -2.49
CA THR A 95 -6.34 -14.77 -2.15
C THR A 95 -7.68 -14.08 -2.27
N LYS A 96 -7.69 -12.74 -2.13
CA LYS A 96 -8.92 -11.92 -2.02
C LYS A 96 -9.84 -12.36 -0.88
N GLU A 97 -9.30 -13.11 0.08
CA GLU A 97 -10.03 -13.53 1.27
C GLU A 97 -10.17 -12.36 2.23
N HIS A 98 -11.26 -12.38 2.99
CA HIS A 98 -11.46 -11.40 4.06
C HIS A 98 -10.33 -11.56 5.11
N PRO A 99 -9.65 -10.49 5.56
CA PRO A 99 -8.51 -10.61 6.50
C PRO A 99 -8.83 -11.36 7.80
N GLY A 100 -10.10 -11.43 8.19
CA GLY A 100 -10.56 -12.24 9.33
C GLY A 100 -10.46 -13.76 9.14
N GLN A 101 -10.31 -14.26 7.91
CA GLN A 101 -10.06 -15.68 7.64
C GLN A 101 -8.56 -16.02 7.63
N LEU A 102 -7.71 -15.02 7.42
CA LEU A 102 -6.25 -15.16 7.37
C LEU A 102 -5.57 -15.11 8.76
N LYS A 103 -6.33 -14.94 9.85
CA LYS A 103 -5.83 -14.76 11.21
C LYS A 103 -6.48 -15.70 12.22
#